data_AF-A0A151T7U7-F1
#
_entry.id   AF-A0A151T7U7-F1
#
_cell.length_a   1.000
_cell.length_b   1.000
_cell.length_c   1.000
_cell.angle_alpha   90.00
_cell.angle_beta   90.00
_cell.angle_gamma   90.00
#
_symmetry.space_group_name_H-M   'P 1'
#
loop_
_entity.id
_entity.type
_entity.pdbx_description
1 polymer ?
#
loop_
_entity_poly.entity_id
_entity_poly.type
_entity_poly.pdbx_seq_one_letter_code
_entity_poly.pdbx_strand_id
1 'polypeptide(L)'
;MKKMVAAIMLLLVISSQMESVEPDATDCIDGCTTACVQRDSRLQARCEGKCKIKCGPGNQPSPGPRDGIIQCFIKRDKSNLTYHLFLCLSPALLVENGKFLLSAKRTRRTTYTEYVISMDADNISRSSNTYIGKLRSNFLGTKFIIYDTQPPYSSAHICPPGTGKTSRRFYSKKVSPKVPSGSYNIAQVTYELNVLGTRGPRKMHCVMHSIPASALDVGGSVPGQPELLPRSLEDSFRSISPLVLKNKPPRWHEQLQCWCLNFRGRVTVASVKNFQLIAATQPAAGAPTPSQPAPPEHDKIILQFGKVGKDMFTMDYRYPLSAFQAFAICLSSFDTKLACE
;
A
#
# COMPACT_ATOMS: atom_id res chain seq x y z
N MET A 1 59.00 22.20 10.29
CA MET A 1 57.82 22.79 9.62
C MET A 1 57.59 22.26 8.20
N LYS A 2 58.56 22.35 7.26
CA LYS A 2 58.35 21.93 5.85
C LYS A 2 57.89 20.46 5.66
N LYS A 3 58.41 19.51 6.44
CA LYS A 3 58.01 18.08 6.38
C LYS A 3 56.58 17.83 6.90
N MET A 4 56.13 18.63 7.86
CA MET A 4 54.77 18.51 8.43
C MET A 4 53.72 19.08 7.46
N VAL A 5 54.04 20.18 6.78
CA VAL A 5 53.20 20.76 5.73
C VAL A 5 53.07 19.79 4.55
N ALA A 6 54.15 19.12 4.14
CA ALA A 6 54.10 18.12 3.08
C ALA A 6 53.22 16.91 3.43
N ALA A 7 53.28 16.42 4.68
CA ALA A 7 52.44 15.32 5.15
C ALA A 7 50.96 15.70 5.22
N ILE A 8 50.64 16.93 5.66
CA ILE A 8 49.27 17.45 5.69
C ILE A 8 48.72 17.63 4.27
N MET A 9 49.53 18.16 3.34
CA MET A 9 49.13 18.29 1.93
C MET A 9 48.91 16.92 1.28
N LEU A 10 49.74 15.92 1.60
CA LEU A 10 49.56 14.55 1.11
C LEU A 10 48.27 13.92 1.67
N LEU A 11 47.97 14.11 2.95
CA LEU A 11 46.71 13.66 3.59
C LEU A 11 45.48 14.34 2.99
N LEU A 12 45.56 15.63 2.68
CA LEU A 12 44.48 16.39 2.04
C LEU A 12 44.26 15.94 0.58
N VAL A 13 45.33 15.63 -0.16
CA VAL A 13 45.24 15.10 -1.52
C VAL A 13 44.69 13.68 -1.55
N ILE A 14 45.08 12.83 -0.58
CA ILE A 14 44.50 11.48 -0.43
C ILE A 14 43.00 11.58 -0.06
N SER A 15 42.63 12.53 0.81
CA SER A 15 41.23 12.75 1.20
C SER A 15 40.39 13.35 0.06
N SER A 16 40.99 14.11 -0.86
CA SER A 16 40.29 14.66 -2.03
C SER A 16 40.15 13.68 -3.20
N GLN A 17 40.81 12.52 -3.14
CA GLN A 17 40.71 11.43 -4.12
C GLN A 17 39.80 10.29 -3.66
N MET A 18 39.26 10.38 -2.44
CA MET A 18 38.21 9.47 -1.99
C MET A 18 36.86 9.98 -2.49
N GLU A 19 36.47 9.55 -3.67
CA GLU A 19 35.09 9.65 -4.11
C GLU A 19 34.23 8.87 -3.09
N SER A 20 33.43 9.56 -2.29
CA SER A 20 32.42 8.90 -1.48
C SER A 20 31.36 8.36 -2.43
N VAL A 21 31.47 7.08 -2.78
CA VAL A 21 30.42 6.39 -3.55
C VAL A 21 29.19 6.33 -2.64
N GLU A 22 28.15 7.09 -2.98
CA GLU A 22 26.84 6.89 -2.36
C GLU A 22 26.41 5.45 -2.64
N PRO A 23 25.93 4.68 -1.64
CA PRO A 23 25.52 3.31 -1.86
C PRO A 23 24.30 3.31 -2.80
N ASP A 24 24.54 2.97 -4.07
CA ASP A 24 23.50 2.88 -5.07
C ASP A 24 22.62 1.65 -4.79
N ALA A 25 21.34 1.69 -5.12
CA ALA A 25 20.42 0.56 -4.88
C ALA A 25 20.90 -0.75 -5.55
N THR A 26 21.69 -0.59 -6.62
CA THR A 26 22.36 -1.63 -7.39
C THR A 26 23.41 -2.40 -6.56
N ASP A 27 24.12 -1.75 -5.65
CA ASP A 27 25.10 -2.40 -4.75
C ASP A 27 24.43 -3.25 -3.66
N CYS A 28 23.24 -2.83 -3.21
CA CYS A 28 22.46 -3.60 -2.24
C CYS A 28 21.94 -4.90 -2.86
N ILE A 29 21.36 -4.84 -4.07
CA ILE A 29 20.72 -6.01 -4.67
C ILE A 29 21.76 -7.05 -5.03
N ASP A 30 22.92 -6.62 -5.53
CA ASP A 30 24.02 -7.50 -5.87
C ASP A 30 24.57 -8.17 -4.60
N GLY A 31 24.94 -7.38 -3.57
CA GLY A 31 25.45 -7.92 -2.31
C GLY A 31 24.45 -8.83 -1.57
N CYS A 32 23.15 -8.54 -1.63
CA CYS A 32 22.12 -9.38 -1.05
C CYS A 32 21.93 -10.70 -1.84
N THR A 33 21.95 -10.64 -3.16
CA THR A 33 21.79 -11.82 -4.03
C THR A 33 22.99 -12.74 -3.90
N THR A 34 24.21 -12.21 -3.82
CA THR A 34 25.43 -13.00 -3.54
C THR A 34 25.34 -13.71 -2.19
N ALA A 35 24.73 -13.08 -1.17
CA ALA A 35 24.50 -13.70 0.12
C ALA A 35 23.39 -14.79 0.11
N CYS A 36 22.57 -14.86 -0.94
CA CYS A 36 21.46 -15.80 -1.08
C CYS A 36 21.82 -17.11 -1.79
N VAL A 37 23.07 -17.29 -2.21
CA VAL A 37 23.51 -18.52 -2.90
C VAL A 37 23.40 -19.71 -1.96
N GLN A 38 22.43 -20.60 -2.23
CA GLN A 38 22.11 -21.80 -1.45
C GLN A 38 21.75 -22.95 -2.41
N ARG A 39 22.01 -24.21 -2.02
CA ARG A 39 21.70 -25.40 -2.85
C ARG A 39 20.20 -25.70 -2.95
N ASP A 40 19.42 -25.29 -1.95
CA ASP A 40 17.96 -25.49 -1.94
C ASP A 40 17.27 -24.36 -2.71
N SER A 41 16.65 -24.72 -3.83
CA SER A 41 15.96 -23.80 -4.74
C SER A 41 14.78 -23.06 -4.08
N ARG A 42 14.12 -23.64 -3.07
CA ARG A 42 13.02 -22.99 -2.34
C ARG A 42 13.54 -21.95 -1.36
N LEU A 43 14.67 -22.22 -0.71
CA LEU A 43 15.30 -21.27 0.20
C LEU A 43 15.96 -20.12 -0.57
N GLN A 44 16.58 -20.41 -1.71
CA GLN A 44 17.12 -19.41 -2.62
C GLN A 44 16.01 -18.46 -3.11
N ALA A 45 14.88 -18.98 -3.61
CA ALA A 45 13.75 -18.16 -4.06
C ALA A 45 13.16 -17.28 -2.93
N ARG A 46 13.09 -17.81 -1.70
CA ARG A 46 12.68 -17.03 -0.51
C ARG A 46 13.67 -15.92 -0.18
N CYS A 47 14.97 -16.20 -0.31
CA CYS A 47 16.03 -15.25 -0.04
C CYS A 47 16.06 -14.13 -1.10
N GLU A 48 15.98 -14.49 -2.39
CA GLU A 48 15.87 -13.54 -3.50
C GLU A 48 14.63 -12.65 -3.37
N GLY A 49 13.48 -13.21 -2.95
CA GLY A 49 12.29 -12.44 -2.64
C GLY A 49 12.53 -11.39 -1.54
N LYS A 50 13.27 -11.76 -0.48
CA LYS A 50 13.68 -10.82 0.58
C LYS A 50 14.68 -9.77 0.08
N CYS A 51 15.60 -10.13 -0.81
CA CYS A 51 16.54 -9.20 -1.43
C CYS A 51 15.85 -8.19 -2.33
N LYS A 52 14.86 -8.61 -3.11
CA LYS A 52 14.02 -7.68 -3.91
C LYS A 52 13.24 -6.71 -3.04
N ILE A 53 12.76 -7.13 -1.87
CA ILE A 53 12.10 -6.25 -0.89
C ILE A 53 13.11 -5.33 -0.17
N LYS A 54 14.34 -5.80 0.06
CA LYS A 54 15.38 -5.05 0.78
C LYS A 54 16.10 -4.03 -0.10
N CYS A 55 16.36 -4.40 -1.34
CA CYS A 55 17.32 -3.75 -2.24
C CYS A 55 16.77 -3.46 -3.64
N GLY A 56 15.49 -3.76 -3.92
CA GLY A 56 14.87 -3.41 -5.19
C GLY A 56 14.91 -1.89 -5.43
N PRO A 57 14.86 -1.44 -6.70
CA PRO A 57 14.97 -0.02 -7.03
C PRO A 57 13.89 0.78 -6.29
N GLY A 58 14.36 1.62 -5.38
CA GLY A 58 13.64 2.74 -4.77
C GLY A 58 12.30 2.41 -4.13
N ASN A 59 12.32 1.88 -2.90
CA ASN A 59 11.39 2.26 -1.82
C ASN A 59 9.87 2.21 -2.11
N GLN A 60 9.44 1.55 -3.18
CA GLN A 60 8.07 1.59 -3.62
C GLN A 60 7.32 0.35 -3.10
N PRO A 61 6.11 0.51 -2.54
CA PRO A 61 5.30 -0.62 -2.14
C PRO A 61 4.85 -1.35 -3.41
N SER A 62 5.52 -2.47 -3.69
CA SER A 62 5.12 -3.41 -4.73
C SER A 62 3.79 -4.08 -4.34
N PRO A 63 2.98 -4.52 -5.32
CA PRO A 63 1.85 -5.41 -5.04
C PRO A 63 2.33 -6.64 -4.26
N GLY A 64 1.52 -7.12 -3.30
CA GLY A 64 1.86 -8.33 -2.57
C GLY A 64 2.09 -9.53 -3.52
N PRO A 65 2.81 -10.58 -3.07
CA PRO A 65 2.99 -11.80 -3.87
C PRO A 65 1.64 -12.45 -4.18
N ARG A 66 1.53 -13.06 -5.36
CA ARG A 66 0.34 -13.82 -5.76
C ARG A 66 0.09 -15.00 -4.82
N ASP A 67 1.16 -15.70 -4.46
CA ASP A 67 1.08 -16.98 -3.72
C ASP A 67 1.20 -16.84 -2.20
N GLY A 68 1.14 -15.61 -1.66
CA GLY A 68 1.36 -15.38 -0.23
C GLY A 68 0.61 -14.19 0.33
N ILE A 69 0.33 -14.26 1.63
CA ILE A 69 -0.19 -13.13 2.41
C ILE A 69 1.00 -12.43 3.07
N ILE A 70 1.11 -11.12 2.86
CA ILE A 70 2.02 -10.27 3.63
C ILE A 70 1.32 -9.87 4.91
N GLN A 71 1.93 -10.25 6.03
CA GLN A 71 1.44 -9.92 7.36
C GLN A 71 2.12 -8.66 7.87
N CYS A 72 1.33 -7.67 8.27
CA CYS A 72 1.81 -6.42 8.86
C CYS A 72 1.05 -6.10 10.15
N PHE A 73 1.52 -5.08 10.86
CA PHE A 73 0.78 -4.45 11.94
C PHE A 73 0.92 -2.92 11.88
N ILE A 74 -0.09 -2.24 12.39
CA ILE A 74 -0.16 -0.78 12.50
C ILE A 74 -0.09 -0.43 14.00
N LYS A 75 0.90 0.39 14.36
CA LYS A 75 0.97 1.07 15.66
C LYS A 75 0.40 2.47 15.48
N ARG A 76 -0.54 2.87 16.34
CA ARG A 76 -1.14 4.20 16.34
C ARG A 76 -0.61 5.02 17.51
N ASP A 77 -0.15 6.22 17.26
CA ASP A 77 0.07 7.22 18.28
C ASP A 77 -1.07 8.25 18.22
N LYS A 78 -1.93 8.23 19.24
CA LYS A 78 -3.07 9.14 19.32
C LYS A 78 -2.65 10.58 19.61
N SER A 79 -1.57 10.79 20.35
CA SER A 79 -1.12 12.11 20.77
C SER A 79 -0.58 12.89 19.57
N ASN A 80 0.21 12.21 18.74
CA ASN A 80 0.77 12.81 17.52
C ASN A 80 -0.13 12.65 16.29
N LEU A 81 -1.26 11.94 16.42
CA LEU A 81 -2.17 11.59 15.32
C LEU A 81 -1.43 10.85 14.19
N THR A 82 -0.44 10.05 14.55
CA THR A 82 0.42 9.29 13.63
C THR A 82 0.13 7.80 13.66
N TYR A 83 0.47 7.14 12.56
CA TYR A 83 0.25 5.72 12.35
C TYR A 83 1.50 5.16 11.66
N HIS A 84 2.07 4.09 12.19
CA HIS A 84 3.26 3.47 11.65
C HIS A 84 2.96 2.03 11.27
N LEU A 85 3.22 1.69 10.02
CA LEU A 85 3.07 0.37 9.44
C LEU A 85 4.39 -0.39 9.52
N PHE A 86 4.32 -1.63 10.00
CA PHE A 86 5.46 -2.53 10.10
C PHE A 86 5.13 -3.90 9.49
N LEU A 87 6.11 -4.46 8.78
CA LEU A 87 6.09 -5.84 8.31
C LEU A 87 6.37 -6.81 9.46
N CYS A 88 5.56 -7.87 9.60
CA CYS A 88 5.84 -8.96 10.53
C CYS A 88 7.02 -9.81 10.03
N LEU A 89 8.09 -9.91 10.82
CA LEU A 89 9.25 -10.77 10.49
C LEU A 89 9.15 -12.17 11.09
N SER A 90 8.33 -12.37 12.11
CA SER A 90 8.02 -13.69 12.68
C SER A 90 6.52 -13.83 12.98
N PRO A 91 5.92 -15.02 12.78
CA PRO A 91 4.52 -15.26 13.15
C PRO A 91 4.26 -15.25 14.66
N ALA A 92 5.31 -15.48 15.48
CA ALA A 92 5.19 -15.79 16.90
C ALA A 92 5.22 -14.57 17.83
N LEU A 93 5.71 -13.41 17.39
CA LEU A 93 5.82 -12.21 18.23
C LEU A 93 5.34 -10.98 17.46
N LEU A 94 4.05 -10.63 17.64
CA LEU A 94 3.47 -9.34 17.22
C LEU A 94 4.09 -8.14 17.94
N VAL A 95 4.91 -8.38 18.95
CA VAL A 95 5.42 -7.38 19.87
C VAL A 95 6.92 -7.26 19.61
N GLU A 96 7.30 -6.14 18.99
CA GLU A 96 8.63 -5.51 18.94
C GLU A 96 9.46 -5.60 17.64
N ASN A 97 9.56 -6.75 16.95
CA ASN A 97 10.54 -6.90 15.85
C ASN A 97 9.94 -6.83 14.43
N GLY A 98 9.22 -5.75 14.13
CA GLY A 98 8.71 -5.50 12.77
C GLY A 98 9.63 -4.58 11.95
N LYS A 99 9.78 -4.83 10.65
CA LYS A 99 10.46 -3.89 9.75
C LYS A 99 9.52 -2.73 9.43
N PHE A 100 9.90 -1.50 9.73
CA PHE A 100 9.14 -0.32 9.35
C PHE A 100 8.94 -0.25 7.83
N LEU A 101 7.74 0.12 7.40
CA LEU A 101 7.39 0.27 5.99
C LEU A 101 6.93 1.69 5.65
N LEU A 102 5.91 2.19 6.35
CA LEU A 102 5.23 3.45 6.03
C LEU A 102 4.77 4.15 7.30
N SER A 103 4.71 5.46 7.26
CA SER A 103 4.07 6.28 8.28
C SER A 103 2.93 7.07 7.67
N ALA A 104 1.96 7.45 8.50
CA ALA A 104 0.92 8.38 8.12
C ALA A 104 0.61 9.35 9.25
N LYS A 105 0.31 10.61 8.90
CA LYS A 105 -0.09 11.64 9.85
C LYS A 105 -1.47 12.17 9.48
N ARG A 106 -2.40 12.08 10.42
CA ARG A 106 -3.76 12.58 10.28
C ARG A 106 -3.81 14.07 10.59
N THR A 107 -4.41 14.83 9.69
CA THR A 107 -4.78 16.24 9.87
C THR A 107 -6.28 16.37 9.70
N ARG A 108 -6.97 16.85 10.73
CA ARG A 108 -8.41 17.15 10.65
C ARG A 108 -8.60 18.60 10.23
N ARG A 109 -9.43 18.83 9.22
CA ARG A 109 -9.92 20.15 8.79
C ARG A 109 -11.42 20.23 9.02
N THR A 110 -11.99 21.43 8.91
CA THR A 110 -13.43 21.66 9.10
C THR A 110 -14.27 20.83 8.12
N THR A 111 -13.82 20.70 6.87
CA THR A 111 -14.61 20.08 5.80
C THR A 111 -14.15 18.66 5.41
N TYR A 112 -13.04 18.17 5.95
CA TYR A 112 -12.49 16.84 5.65
C TYR A 112 -11.37 16.45 6.62
N THR A 113 -11.02 15.17 6.62
CA THR A 113 -9.80 14.63 7.23
C THR A 113 -8.82 14.26 6.11
N GLU A 114 -7.54 14.54 6.31
CA GLU A 114 -6.46 14.15 5.40
C GLU A 114 -5.42 13.32 6.16
N TYR A 115 -4.89 12.29 5.52
CA TYR A 115 -3.74 11.54 5.98
C TYR A 115 -2.63 11.69 4.95
N VAL A 116 -1.51 12.24 5.37
CA VAL A 116 -0.28 12.29 4.56
C VAL A 116 0.48 11.01 4.84
N ILE A 117 0.91 10.29 3.79
CA ILE A 117 1.61 9.01 3.90
C ILE A 117 3.04 9.18 3.38
N SER A 118 4.00 8.69 4.16
CA SER A 118 5.45 8.82 3.93
C SER A 118 6.16 7.49 4.12
N MET A 119 7.32 7.35 3.48
CA MET A 119 8.26 6.23 3.68
C MET A 119 9.24 6.49 4.82
N ASP A 120 9.14 7.65 5.47
CA ASP A 120 9.96 8.05 6.61
C ASP A 120 9.12 8.00 7.89
N ALA A 121 9.68 7.47 8.98
CA ALA A 121 8.96 7.32 10.25
C ALA A 121 8.72 8.66 10.97
N ASP A 122 9.64 9.61 10.80
CA ASP A 122 9.72 10.84 11.58
C ASP A 122 9.33 12.06 10.73
N ASN A 123 9.70 12.07 9.44
CA ASN A 123 9.38 13.14 8.52
C ASN A 123 8.10 12.84 7.70
N ILE A 124 6.96 13.19 8.28
CA ILE A 124 5.64 12.99 7.69
C ILE A 124 5.08 14.33 7.17
N SER A 125 5.66 14.83 6.08
CA SER A 125 5.23 16.08 5.44
C SER A 125 5.05 15.93 3.93
N ARG A 126 4.14 16.72 3.34
CA ARG A 126 3.91 16.74 1.87
C ARG A 126 5.08 17.31 1.08
N SER A 127 5.93 18.11 1.73
CA SER A 127 7.14 18.70 1.15
C SER A 127 8.34 17.76 1.19
N SER A 128 8.26 16.67 1.98
CA SER A 128 9.31 15.68 2.06
C SER A 128 9.47 14.94 0.72
N ASN A 129 10.71 14.57 0.39
CA ASN A 129 11.01 13.67 -0.72
C ASN A 129 10.53 12.22 -0.45
N THR A 130 10.26 11.87 0.80
CA THR A 130 9.73 10.57 1.22
C THR A 130 8.20 10.49 1.19
N TYR A 131 7.52 11.58 0.81
CA TYR A 131 6.08 11.61 0.59
C TYR A 131 5.69 10.79 -0.64
N ILE A 132 4.76 9.85 -0.45
CA ILE A 132 4.29 8.96 -1.54
C ILE A 132 2.81 9.09 -1.84
N GLY A 133 2.04 9.78 -1.02
CA GLY A 133 0.62 9.94 -1.27
C GLY A 133 -0.21 10.37 -0.08
N LYS A 134 -1.52 10.44 -0.29
CA LYS A 134 -2.47 10.90 0.73
C LYS A 134 -3.82 10.21 0.64
N LEU A 135 -4.50 10.10 1.77
CA LEU A 135 -5.91 9.74 1.86
C LEU A 135 -6.70 10.98 2.26
N ARG A 136 -7.80 11.29 1.56
CA ARG A 136 -8.66 12.43 1.89
C ARG A 136 -10.11 11.99 2.03
N SER A 137 -10.76 12.33 3.13
CA SER A 137 -12.18 12.07 3.34
C SER A 137 -13.08 13.19 2.79
N ASN A 138 -14.37 12.90 2.68
CA ASN A 138 -15.41 13.92 2.62
C ASN A 138 -15.78 14.40 4.05
N PHE A 139 -16.61 15.43 4.12
CA PHE A 139 -17.06 16.01 5.39
C PHE A 139 -17.68 14.98 6.35
N LEU A 140 -18.47 14.04 5.84
CA LEU A 140 -19.17 13.04 6.65
C LEU A 140 -18.28 11.86 7.08
N GLY A 141 -17.08 11.71 6.53
CA GLY A 141 -16.23 10.55 6.75
C GLY A 141 -16.78 9.25 6.13
N THR A 142 -17.62 9.37 5.11
CA THR A 142 -18.26 8.23 4.42
C THR A 142 -17.59 7.89 3.10
N LYS A 143 -16.85 8.84 2.51
CA LYS A 143 -16.14 8.67 1.25
C LYS A 143 -14.71 9.13 1.43
N PHE A 144 -13.76 8.33 0.98
CA PHE A 144 -12.34 8.63 1.00
C PHE A 144 -11.73 8.40 -0.37
N ILE A 145 -10.79 9.25 -0.76
CA ILE A 145 -10.05 9.17 -2.02
C ILE A 145 -8.58 9.00 -1.69
N ILE A 146 -7.95 8.02 -2.33
CA ILE A 146 -6.53 7.71 -2.20
C ILE A 146 -5.80 8.31 -3.39
N TYR A 147 -4.77 9.10 -3.10
CA TYR A 147 -3.93 9.74 -4.10
C TYR A 147 -2.50 9.23 -4.02
N ASP A 148 -1.97 8.82 -5.16
CA ASP A 148 -0.56 8.44 -5.36
C ASP A 148 0.22 9.60 -5.98
N THR A 149 1.54 9.65 -5.77
CA THR A 149 2.44 10.59 -6.45
C THR A 149 2.90 10.11 -7.82
N GLN A 150 2.69 8.83 -8.13
CA GLN A 150 3.14 8.25 -9.39
C GLN A 150 2.08 8.37 -10.49
N PRO A 151 2.48 8.76 -11.71
CA PRO A 151 1.56 8.76 -12.84
C PRO A 151 1.07 7.33 -13.10
N PRO A 152 -0.24 7.13 -13.33
CA PRO A 152 -0.72 5.86 -13.85
C PRO A 152 -0.01 5.63 -15.18
N TYR A 153 0.66 4.48 -15.33
CA TYR A 153 1.38 4.10 -16.53
C TYR A 153 0.38 3.84 -17.67
N SER A 154 -0.07 4.92 -18.28
CA SER A 154 -0.80 4.97 -19.54
C SER A 154 -0.60 6.38 -20.10
N SER A 155 0.64 6.67 -20.51
CA SER A 155 0.93 7.81 -21.37
C SER A 155 0.54 7.44 -22.80
N ALA A 156 -0.77 7.33 -23.02
CA ALA A 156 -1.39 7.43 -24.34
C ALA A 156 -2.64 8.31 -24.16
N HIS A 157 -2.44 9.62 -24.34
CA HIS A 157 -3.45 10.64 -24.68
C HIS A 157 -4.87 10.50 -24.12
N ILE A 158 -5.16 11.06 -22.93
CA ILE A 158 -6.44 11.75 -22.69
C ILE A 158 -6.20 12.96 -21.76
N CYS A 159 -5.84 14.10 -22.34
CA CYS A 159 -6.18 15.38 -21.73
C CYS A 159 -7.71 15.54 -21.81
N PRO A 160 -8.43 15.92 -20.74
CA PRO A 160 -9.81 16.35 -20.88
C PRO A 160 -9.84 17.65 -21.70
N PRO A 161 -10.66 17.78 -22.75
CA PRO A 161 -10.88 19.06 -23.38
C PRO A 161 -11.76 19.91 -22.47
N GLY A 162 -11.26 21.07 -22.06
CA GLY A 162 -12.08 22.20 -21.60
C GLY A 162 -12.07 22.47 -20.09
N THR A 163 -11.34 23.50 -19.69
CA THR A 163 -11.91 24.75 -19.13
C THR A 163 -10.75 25.70 -18.85
N GLY A 164 -10.67 26.77 -19.64
CA GLY A 164 -9.52 27.67 -19.64
C GLY A 164 -9.42 28.53 -18.38
N LYS A 165 -8.17 28.85 -17.99
CA LYS A 165 -7.79 30.17 -17.50
C LYS A 165 -6.39 30.56 -18.00
N THR A 166 -6.38 31.73 -18.60
CA THR A 166 -5.33 32.56 -19.20
C THR A 166 -3.98 32.64 -18.46
N SER A 167 -2.91 32.47 -19.25
CA SER A 167 -1.65 33.23 -19.31
C SER A 167 -1.26 34.17 -18.16
N ARG A 168 -0.04 33.98 -17.62
CA ARG A 168 1.03 35.00 -17.75
C ARG A 168 2.42 34.38 -17.55
N ARG A 169 3.28 34.57 -18.56
CA ARG A 169 4.74 34.33 -18.56
C ARG A 169 5.44 35.21 -17.52
N PHE A 170 6.41 34.65 -16.79
CA PHE A 170 7.66 35.33 -16.42
C PHE A 170 8.78 34.28 -16.31
N TYR A 171 9.88 34.51 -17.05
CA TYR A 171 11.12 33.71 -16.99
C TYR A 171 11.96 34.12 -15.77
N SER A 172 12.55 33.15 -15.05
CA SER A 172 13.93 33.27 -14.55
C SER A 172 14.57 31.93 -14.15
N LYS A 173 15.67 31.65 -14.86
CA LYS A 173 16.88 30.82 -14.66
C LYS A 173 16.98 29.80 -13.50
N LYS A 174 17.39 28.58 -13.90
CA LYS A 174 18.10 27.52 -13.16
C LYS A 174 17.48 27.05 -11.83
N VAL A 175 16.57 26.10 -11.92
CA VAL A 175 16.32 25.09 -10.88
C VAL A 175 16.13 23.76 -11.60
N SER A 176 16.74 22.70 -11.09
CA SER A 176 16.65 21.31 -11.59
C SER A 176 15.23 20.95 -12.04
N PRO A 177 15.05 20.09 -13.08
CA PRO A 177 13.73 19.64 -13.47
C PRO A 177 13.16 18.73 -12.38
N LYS A 178 12.58 19.34 -11.33
CA LYS A 178 11.73 18.64 -10.39
C LYS A 178 10.45 18.37 -11.17
N VAL A 179 10.40 17.21 -11.83
CA VAL A 179 9.20 16.68 -12.48
C VAL A 179 8.04 16.89 -11.49
N PRO A 180 6.92 17.53 -11.87
CA PRO A 180 5.82 17.71 -10.94
C PRO A 180 5.40 16.34 -10.43
N SER A 181 5.58 16.07 -9.13
CA SER A 181 5.00 14.90 -8.48
C SER A 181 3.48 15.07 -8.55
N GLY A 182 2.87 14.61 -9.65
CA GLY A 182 1.43 14.70 -9.87
C GLY A 182 0.70 13.93 -8.78
N SER A 183 -0.49 14.38 -8.39
CA SER A 183 -1.32 13.67 -7.41
C SER A 183 -2.46 12.98 -8.15
N TYR A 184 -2.42 11.66 -8.24
CA TYR A 184 -3.34 10.88 -9.06
C TYR A 184 -4.32 10.11 -8.20
N ASN A 185 -5.63 10.21 -8.49
CA ASN A 185 -6.64 9.43 -7.80
C ASN A 185 -6.54 7.96 -8.24
N ILE A 186 -6.06 7.10 -7.34
CA ILE A 186 -5.84 5.68 -7.63
C ILE A 186 -6.92 4.77 -7.04
N ALA A 187 -7.67 5.24 -6.05
CA ALA A 187 -8.73 4.44 -5.42
C ALA A 187 -9.71 5.29 -4.60
N GLN A 188 -10.90 4.74 -4.41
CA GLN A 188 -11.96 5.33 -3.59
C GLN A 188 -12.51 4.31 -2.60
N VAL A 189 -12.60 4.69 -1.32
CA VAL A 189 -13.27 3.91 -0.27
C VAL A 189 -14.59 4.57 0.09
N THR A 190 -15.68 3.81 0.08
CA THR A 190 -17.02 4.31 0.39
C THR A 190 -17.66 3.42 1.46
N TYR A 191 -18.26 4.06 2.46
CA TYR A 191 -19.05 3.43 3.50
C TYR A 191 -20.52 3.76 3.26
N GLU A 192 -21.36 2.73 3.17
CA GLU A 192 -22.81 2.94 3.06
C GLU A 192 -23.35 3.54 4.35
N LEU A 193 -24.22 4.53 4.18
CA LEU A 193 -25.00 5.13 5.26
C LEU A 193 -26.21 4.24 5.54
N ASN A 194 -26.36 3.82 6.80
CA ASN A 194 -27.56 3.12 7.24
C ASN A 194 -28.63 4.15 7.61
N VAL A 195 -29.32 4.72 6.62
CA VAL A 195 -30.32 5.79 6.83
C VAL A 195 -31.62 5.26 7.48
N LEU A 196 -31.87 3.94 7.43
CA LEU A 196 -33.14 3.33 7.82
C LEU A 196 -33.07 2.47 9.11
N GLY A 197 -32.06 2.67 9.96
CA GLY A 197 -32.02 2.03 11.29
C GLY A 197 -31.86 0.49 11.30
N THR A 198 -31.61 -0.14 10.15
CA THR A 198 -31.31 -1.57 10.08
C THR A 198 -29.98 -1.84 10.80
N ARG A 199 -30.04 -2.59 11.90
CA ARG A 199 -28.88 -3.03 12.70
C ARG A 199 -28.04 -4.05 11.90
N GLY A 200 -27.35 -3.57 10.88
CA GLY A 200 -26.52 -4.36 9.98
C GLY A 200 -25.05 -3.92 9.99
N PRO A 201 -24.10 -4.85 9.77
CA PRO A 201 -22.69 -4.50 9.57
C PRO A 201 -22.52 -3.46 8.45
N ARG A 202 -21.75 -2.40 8.70
CA ARG A 202 -21.52 -1.31 7.74
C ARG A 202 -20.94 -1.88 6.43
N LYS A 203 -21.58 -1.60 5.29
CA LYS A 203 -21.04 -1.99 3.99
C LYS A 203 -19.92 -1.05 3.58
N MET A 204 -18.82 -1.63 3.12
CA MET A 204 -17.62 -0.94 2.69
C MET A 204 -17.25 -1.41 1.29
N HIS A 205 -17.12 -0.45 0.38
CA HIS A 205 -16.74 -0.66 -1.01
C HIS A 205 -15.45 0.10 -1.31
N CYS A 206 -14.47 -0.58 -1.90
CA CYS A 206 -13.23 0.03 -2.37
C CYS A 206 -13.12 -0.16 -3.88
N VAL A 207 -13.08 0.93 -4.63
CA VAL A 207 -12.87 0.91 -6.08
C VAL A 207 -11.42 1.26 -6.34
N MET A 208 -10.67 0.36 -6.97
CA MET A 208 -9.24 0.52 -7.29
C MET A 208 -9.11 0.98 -8.74
N HIS A 209 -9.01 2.28 -8.97
CA HIS A 209 -8.91 2.86 -10.32
C HIS A 209 -7.60 2.49 -11.03
N SER A 210 -6.51 2.29 -10.27
CA SER A 210 -5.21 1.90 -10.83
C SER A 210 -5.01 0.39 -11.00
N ILE A 211 -5.96 -0.44 -10.57
CA ILE A 211 -5.87 -1.90 -10.67
C ILE A 211 -7.05 -2.41 -11.50
N PRO A 212 -6.83 -3.02 -12.67
CA PRO A 212 -7.90 -3.61 -13.45
C PRO A 212 -8.44 -4.87 -12.76
N ALA A 213 -9.71 -5.19 -12.98
CA ALA A 213 -10.30 -6.44 -12.49
C ALA A 213 -9.56 -7.69 -13.01
N SER A 214 -9.04 -7.62 -14.24
CA SER A 214 -8.23 -8.67 -14.88
C SER A 214 -6.91 -8.96 -14.18
N ALA A 215 -6.44 -8.09 -13.27
CA ALA A 215 -5.28 -8.36 -12.44
C ALA A 215 -5.44 -9.69 -11.67
N LEU A 216 -6.66 -10.02 -11.25
CA LEU A 216 -6.96 -11.26 -10.52
C LEU A 216 -6.94 -12.52 -11.39
N ASP A 217 -6.99 -12.40 -12.72
CA ASP A 217 -6.98 -13.54 -13.63
C ASP A 217 -5.61 -14.24 -13.62
N VAL A 218 -5.58 -15.50 -14.06
CA VAL A 218 -4.35 -16.26 -14.21
C VAL A 218 -3.44 -15.54 -15.21
N GLY A 219 -2.24 -15.16 -14.78
CA GLY A 219 -1.30 -14.40 -15.61
C GLY A 219 -1.60 -12.90 -15.73
N GLY A 220 -2.62 -12.37 -15.04
CA GLY A 220 -2.86 -10.93 -15.00
C GLY A 220 -1.66 -10.16 -14.43
N SER A 221 -1.65 -8.83 -14.53
CA SER A 221 -0.64 -8.02 -13.85
C SER A 221 -1.24 -6.68 -13.42
N VAL A 222 -0.65 -6.09 -12.38
CA VAL A 222 -0.98 -4.70 -12.03
C VAL A 222 -0.16 -3.81 -12.96
N PRO A 223 -0.77 -2.81 -13.64
CA PRO A 223 -0.02 -1.85 -14.44
C PRO A 223 1.12 -1.20 -13.64
N GLY A 224 2.33 -1.17 -14.21
CA GLY A 224 3.52 -0.60 -13.55
C GLY A 224 4.50 -1.61 -12.95
N GLN A 225 4.26 -2.92 -13.06
CA GLN A 225 5.33 -3.92 -12.92
C GLN A 225 6.22 -3.90 -14.19
N PRO A 226 7.56 -4.04 -14.08
CA PRO A 226 8.42 -4.20 -15.25
C PRO A 226 8.09 -5.54 -15.92
N GLU A 227 7.28 -5.51 -16.97
CA GLU A 227 7.09 -6.67 -17.86
C GLU A 227 8.24 -6.68 -18.87
N LEU A 228 8.94 -7.81 -18.97
CA LEU A 228 10.03 -8.03 -19.92
C LEU A 228 9.54 -8.17 -21.37
N LEU A 229 8.23 -8.08 -21.65
CA LEU A 229 7.65 -8.29 -22.97
C LEU A 229 6.59 -7.22 -23.31
N PRO A 230 6.57 -6.68 -24.54
CA PRO A 230 5.53 -5.77 -25.01
C PRO A 230 4.15 -6.45 -25.00
N ARG A 231 3.13 -5.72 -24.52
CA ARG A 231 1.73 -6.19 -24.49
C ARG A 231 1.16 -6.37 -25.90
N SER A 232 0.38 -7.44 -26.11
CA SER A 232 -0.35 -7.71 -27.36
C SER A 232 -1.44 -6.64 -27.59
N LEU A 233 -1.64 -6.25 -28.85
CA LEU A 233 -2.67 -5.29 -29.29
C LEU A 233 -4.11 -5.71 -28.89
N GLU A 234 -4.35 -7.00 -28.65
CA GLU A 234 -5.68 -7.53 -28.27
C GLU A 234 -6.16 -7.09 -26.88
N ASP A 235 -5.26 -6.77 -25.94
CA ASP A 235 -5.63 -6.32 -24.59
C ASP A 235 -6.18 -4.87 -24.56
N SER A 236 -6.00 -4.12 -25.66
CA SER A 236 -6.45 -2.72 -25.77
C SER A 236 -7.97 -2.57 -25.87
N PHE A 237 -8.70 -3.65 -26.19
CA PHE A 237 -10.16 -3.62 -26.39
C PHE A 237 -10.97 -4.12 -25.20
N ARG A 238 -10.35 -4.68 -24.15
CA ARG A 238 -11.07 -4.89 -22.90
C ARG A 238 -11.30 -3.54 -22.23
N SER A 239 -12.55 -3.14 -22.08
CA SER A 239 -12.93 -2.06 -21.16
C SER A 239 -12.27 -2.34 -19.81
N ILE A 240 -11.32 -1.49 -19.40
CA ILE A 240 -10.54 -1.66 -18.17
C ILE A 240 -11.46 -1.41 -16.98
N SER A 241 -12.29 -2.40 -16.63
CA SER A 241 -13.14 -2.30 -15.46
C SER A 241 -12.25 -2.28 -14.21
N PRO A 242 -12.39 -1.28 -13.32
CA PRO A 242 -11.57 -1.21 -12.12
C PRO A 242 -11.89 -2.39 -11.18
N LEU A 243 -10.90 -2.86 -10.45
CA LEU A 243 -11.10 -3.84 -9.40
C LEU A 243 -11.96 -3.23 -8.29
N VAL A 244 -13.07 -3.89 -7.97
CA VAL A 244 -13.94 -3.52 -6.85
C VAL A 244 -13.76 -4.53 -5.73
N LEU A 245 -13.41 -4.05 -4.54
CA LEU A 245 -13.37 -4.82 -3.31
C LEU A 245 -14.56 -4.46 -2.43
N LYS A 246 -15.13 -5.44 -1.73
CA LYS A 246 -16.20 -5.25 -0.76
C LYS A 246 -15.87 -5.94 0.55
N ASN A 247 -16.41 -5.44 1.66
CA ASN A 247 -16.28 -6.16 2.91
C ASN A 247 -17.00 -7.50 2.84
N LYS A 248 -16.33 -8.56 3.31
CA LYS A 248 -16.90 -9.87 3.45
C LYS A 248 -18.02 -9.81 4.50
N PRO A 249 -19.23 -10.33 4.20
CA PRO A 249 -20.28 -10.40 5.20
C PRO A 249 -19.86 -11.34 6.34
N PRO A 250 -20.19 -11.01 7.61
CA PRO A 250 -19.92 -11.92 8.72
C PRO A 250 -20.74 -13.20 8.58
N ARG A 251 -20.26 -14.29 9.17
CA ARG A 251 -21.04 -15.53 9.33
C ARG A 251 -21.63 -15.58 10.73
N TRP A 252 -22.80 -16.20 10.84
CA TRP A 252 -23.37 -16.56 12.12
C TRP A 252 -22.51 -17.64 12.79
N HIS A 253 -22.18 -17.46 14.06
CA HIS A 253 -21.44 -18.43 14.85
C HIS A 253 -22.33 -18.98 15.96
N GLU A 254 -22.84 -20.20 15.78
CA GLU A 254 -23.82 -20.87 16.66
C GLU A 254 -23.43 -20.80 18.15
N GLN A 255 -22.21 -21.19 18.50
CA GLN A 255 -21.78 -21.29 19.90
C GLN A 255 -21.61 -19.93 20.59
N LEU A 256 -21.34 -18.88 19.81
CA LEU A 256 -21.10 -17.53 20.33
C LEU A 256 -22.33 -16.63 20.17
N GLN A 257 -23.37 -17.12 19.48
CA GLN A 257 -24.59 -16.39 19.13
C GLN A 257 -24.29 -14.98 18.56
N CYS A 258 -23.26 -14.90 17.70
CA CYS A 258 -22.77 -13.65 17.13
C CYS A 258 -22.55 -13.74 15.62
N TRP A 259 -22.72 -12.60 14.94
CA TRP A 259 -22.19 -12.39 13.59
C TRP A 259 -20.71 -12.07 13.66
N CYS A 260 -19.88 -12.98 13.18
CA CYS A 260 -18.45 -12.95 13.40
C CYS A 260 -17.68 -13.32 12.11
N LEU A 261 -16.47 -12.77 11.96
CA LEU A 261 -15.54 -13.10 10.87
C LEU A 261 -14.41 -13.96 11.43
N ASN A 262 -13.96 -14.94 10.66
CA ASN A 262 -12.82 -15.77 11.06
C ASN A 262 -11.51 -15.08 10.70
N PHE A 263 -10.85 -14.50 11.71
CA PHE A 263 -9.54 -13.86 11.60
C PHE A 263 -8.36 -14.78 11.94
N ARG A 264 -8.60 -16.07 12.23
CA ARG A 264 -7.53 -17.08 12.48
C ARG A 264 -6.55 -16.67 13.57
N GLY A 265 -7.06 -16.07 14.64
CA GLY A 265 -6.24 -15.56 15.74
C GLY A 265 -5.43 -14.29 15.43
N ARG A 266 -5.47 -13.75 14.20
CA ARG A 266 -4.82 -12.47 13.86
C ARG A 266 -5.50 -11.25 14.48
N VAL A 267 -6.76 -11.38 14.86
CA VAL A 267 -7.55 -10.32 15.49
C VAL A 267 -8.10 -10.87 16.79
N THR A 268 -7.80 -10.19 17.89
CA THR A 268 -8.08 -10.65 19.26
C THR A 268 -9.03 -9.71 20.00
N VAL A 269 -9.26 -8.49 19.50
CA VAL A 269 -10.10 -7.49 20.16
C VAL A 269 -11.28 -7.14 19.26
N ALA A 270 -12.50 -7.26 19.78
CA ALA A 270 -13.72 -6.85 19.10
C ALA A 270 -13.69 -5.34 18.77
N SER A 271 -14.03 -4.99 17.52
CA SER A 271 -14.10 -3.60 17.07
C SER A 271 -14.91 -3.48 15.77
N VAL A 272 -15.64 -2.37 15.61
CA VAL A 272 -16.27 -1.96 14.33
C VAL A 272 -15.25 -1.71 13.21
N LYS A 273 -13.96 -1.71 13.55
CA LYS A 273 -12.84 -1.57 12.60
C LYS A 273 -12.39 -2.91 12.03
N ASN A 274 -12.84 -4.04 12.58
CA ASN A 274 -12.40 -5.35 12.11
C ASN A 274 -13.13 -5.68 10.82
N PHE A 275 -12.40 -5.91 9.73
CA PHE A 275 -12.99 -6.26 8.43
C PHE A 275 -12.06 -7.14 7.59
N GLN A 276 -12.65 -7.85 6.64
CA GLN A 276 -11.97 -8.54 5.56
C GLN A 276 -12.51 -8.01 4.24
N LEU A 277 -11.67 -7.74 3.25
CA LEU A 277 -12.08 -7.38 1.89
C LEU A 277 -11.85 -8.54 0.93
N ILE A 278 -12.82 -8.72 0.04
CA ILE A 278 -12.80 -9.69 -1.06
C ILE A 278 -13.16 -8.98 -2.37
N ALA A 279 -12.77 -9.55 -3.51
CA ALA A 279 -13.17 -9.02 -4.81
C ALA A 279 -14.69 -9.18 -5.03
N ALA A 280 -15.34 -8.15 -5.59
CA ALA A 280 -16.78 -8.13 -5.79
C ALA A 280 -17.25 -9.07 -6.91
N THR A 281 -16.41 -9.27 -7.93
CA THR A 281 -16.63 -10.11 -9.12
C THR A 281 -16.38 -11.60 -8.89
N GLN A 282 -15.87 -12.00 -7.72
CA GLN A 282 -15.86 -13.42 -7.38
C GLN A 282 -17.31 -13.88 -7.19
N PRO A 283 -17.77 -14.92 -7.91
CA PRO A 283 -19.10 -15.45 -7.70
C PRO A 283 -19.27 -15.79 -6.22
N ALA A 284 -20.28 -15.18 -5.60
CA ALA A 284 -20.79 -15.65 -4.32
C ALA A 284 -21.36 -17.05 -4.58
N ALA A 285 -20.58 -18.09 -4.31
CA ALA A 285 -20.97 -19.49 -4.50
C ALA A 285 -21.63 -19.77 -5.86
N GLY A 286 -20.83 -19.84 -6.93
CA GLY A 286 -21.26 -20.58 -8.11
C GLY A 286 -21.54 -22.03 -7.70
N ALA A 287 -22.62 -22.61 -8.22
CA ALA A 287 -23.01 -24.00 -8.02
C ALA A 287 -21.79 -24.94 -8.15
N PRO A 288 -21.69 -26.00 -7.33
CA PRO A 288 -20.57 -26.92 -7.40
C PRO A 288 -20.56 -27.61 -8.77
N THR A 289 -19.56 -27.33 -9.59
CA THR A 289 -19.15 -28.26 -10.64
C THR A 289 -18.44 -29.44 -9.96
N PRO A 290 -18.77 -30.71 -10.29
CA PRO A 290 -18.31 -31.87 -9.51
C PRO A 290 -16.81 -32.17 -9.53
N SER A 291 -15.97 -31.37 -10.21
CA SER A 291 -14.61 -31.78 -10.55
C SER A 291 -13.47 -30.88 -10.06
N GLN A 292 -13.72 -29.81 -9.28
CA GLN A 292 -12.64 -29.07 -8.62
C GLN A 292 -12.98 -28.67 -7.18
N PRO A 293 -12.12 -28.96 -6.19
CA PRO A 293 -12.29 -28.45 -4.84
C PRO A 293 -12.22 -26.91 -4.89
N ALA A 294 -13.28 -26.26 -4.40
CA ALA A 294 -13.32 -24.81 -4.31
C ALA A 294 -12.09 -24.31 -3.52
N PRO A 295 -11.41 -23.23 -3.98
CA PRO A 295 -10.30 -22.66 -3.24
C PRO A 295 -10.75 -22.35 -1.82
N PRO A 296 -9.94 -22.69 -0.81
CA PRO A 296 -10.37 -22.55 0.57
C PRO A 296 -10.69 -21.08 0.87
N GLU A 297 -11.72 -20.82 1.67
CA GLU A 297 -12.39 -19.51 1.80
C GLU A 297 -11.45 -18.32 2.13
N HIS A 298 -10.30 -18.62 2.71
CA HIS A 298 -9.27 -17.65 3.05
C HIS A 298 -8.41 -17.21 1.88
N ASP A 299 -8.32 -18.02 0.84
CA ASP A 299 -7.56 -17.66 -0.36
C ASP A 299 -8.18 -16.48 -1.09
N LYS A 300 -9.45 -16.19 -0.81
CA LYS A 300 -10.21 -15.08 -1.37
C LYS A 300 -10.00 -13.75 -0.63
N ILE A 301 -9.42 -13.75 0.58
CA ILE A 301 -9.25 -12.54 1.38
C ILE A 301 -8.09 -11.73 0.83
N ILE A 302 -8.37 -10.55 0.27
CA ILE A 302 -7.36 -9.65 -0.33
C ILE A 302 -6.74 -8.74 0.73
N LEU A 303 -7.55 -8.28 1.69
CA LEU A 303 -7.12 -7.46 2.82
C LEU A 303 -7.84 -7.90 4.09
N GLN A 304 -7.11 -8.12 5.17
CA GLN A 304 -7.62 -8.39 6.50
C GLN A 304 -7.09 -7.34 7.46
N PHE A 305 -7.97 -6.70 8.20
CA PHE A 305 -7.60 -5.68 9.17
C PHE A 305 -8.38 -5.88 10.47
N GLY A 306 -7.70 -5.73 11.61
CA GLY A 306 -8.41 -5.75 12.88
C GLY A 306 -7.57 -5.40 14.10
N LYS A 307 -8.26 -5.17 15.20
CA LYS A 307 -7.68 -4.69 16.46
C LYS A 307 -7.11 -5.84 17.27
N VAL A 308 -5.91 -5.64 17.82
CA VAL A 308 -5.25 -6.58 18.74
C VAL A 308 -4.86 -5.95 20.08
N GLY A 309 -4.87 -4.62 20.17
CA GLY A 309 -4.61 -3.89 21.42
C GLY A 309 -5.23 -2.50 21.40
N LYS A 310 -4.94 -1.68 22.41
CA LYS A 310 -5.45 -0.31 22.54
C LYS A 310 -5.15 0.54 21.29
N ASP A 311 -3.91 0.44 20.83
CA ASP A 311 -3.33 1.23 19.74
C ASP A 311 -2.53 0.38 18.75
N MET A 312 -2.88 -0.90 18.66
CA MET A 312 -2.21 -1.87 17.79
C MET A 312 -3.25 -2.67 16.99
N PHE A 313 -2.97 -2.82 15.69
CA PHE A 313 -3.87 -3.45 14.72
C PHE A 313 -3.08 -4.35 13.79
N THR A 314 -3.62 -5.50 13.41
CA THR A 314 -3.05 -6.34 12.35
C THR A 314 -3.58 -5.89 10.99
N MET A 315 -2.72 -5.96 9.98
CA MET A 315 -3.04 -5.65 8.59
C MET A 315 -2.37 -6.68 7.70
N ASP A 316 -3.14 -7.62 7.17
CA ASP A 316 -2.62 -8.66 6.29
C ASP A 316 -3.17 -8.40 4.88
N TYR A 317 -2.31 -8.32 3.87
CA TYR A 317 -2.71 -8.04 2.50
C TYR A 317 -2.03 -9.00 1.53
N ARG A 318 -2.59 -9.13 0.33
CA ARG A 318 -2.01 -9.92 -0.75
C ARG A 318 -2.22 -9.23 -2.09
N TYR A 319 -1.65 -9.83 -3.13
CA TYR A 319 -1.92 -9.43 -4.50
C TYR A 319 -3.44 -9.27 -4.73
N PRO A 320 -3.92 -8.20 -5.38
CA PRO A 320 -3.18 -7.20 -6.16
C PRO A 320 -2.83 -5.92 -5.39
N LEU A 321 -3.08 -5.85 -4.08
CA LEU A 321 -2.83 -4.63 -3.31
C LEU A 321 -1.35 -4.47 -2.99
N SER A 322 -0.86 -3.23 -3.03
CA SER A 322 0.41 -2.84 -2.42
C SER A 322 0.27 -2.48 -0.94
N ALA A 323 1.39 -2.41 -0.22
CA ALA A 323 1.39 -1.97 1.18
C ALA A 323 0.77 -0.57 1.35
N PHE A 324 1.05 0.35 0.43
CA PHE A 324 0.48 1.71 0.44
C PHE A 324 -1.04 1.69 0.27
N GLN A 325 -1.54 0.97 -0.73
CA GLN A 325 -2.98 0.87 -0.98
C GLN A 325 -3.70 0.23 0.20
N ALA A 326 -3.19 -0.91 0.70
CA ALA A 326 -3.74 -1.60 1.87
C ALA A 326 -3.74 -0.70 3.11
N PHE A 327 -2.64 0.01 3.36
CA PHE A 327 -2.52 0.91 4.49
C PHE A 327 -3.48 2.10 4.39
N ALA A 328 -3.57 2.75 3.22
CA ALA A 328 -4.50 3.84 2.97
C ALA A 328 -5.97 3.41 3.16
N ILE A 329 -6.34 2.21 2.69
CA ILE A 329 -7.67 1.64 2.93
C ILE A 329 -7.91 1.46 4.43
N CYS A 330 -6.98 0.86 5.17
CA CYS A 330 -7.10 0.69 6.63
C CYS A 330 -7.20 2.03 7.36
N LEU A 331 -6.48 3.07 6.91
CA LEU A 331 -6.51 4.40 7.51
C LEU A 331 -7.91 5.02 7.54
N SER A 332 -8.73 4.76 6.51
CA SER A 332 -10.12 5.23 6.42
C SER A 332 -11.05 4.68 7.52
N SER A 333 -10.65 3.58 8.18
CA SER A 333 -11.40 2.98 9.29
C SER A 333 -11.22 3.71 10.63
N PHE A 334 -10.17 4.53 10.75
CA PHE A 334 -9.87 5.25 12.00
C PHE A 334 -10.69 6.54 12.16
N ASP A 335 -11.22 7.09 11.07
CA ASP A 335 -12.02 8.31 11.13
C ASP A 335 -13.41 8.03 11.71
N THR A 336 -13.90 8.97 12.52
CA THR A 336 -15.25 8.96 13.07
C THR A 336 -16.24 9.22 11.93
N LYS A 337 -17.25 8.36 11.80
CA LYS A 337 -18.26 8.47 10.74
C LYS A 337 -19.51 9.05 11.36
N LEU A 338 -19.75 10.34 11.13
CA LEU A 338 -20.79 11.12 11.82
C LEU A 338 -22.23 10.61 11.57
N ALA A 339 -22.42 9.80 10.53
CA ALA A 339 -23.74 9.29 10.12
C ALA A 339 -23.80 7.75 10.09
N CYS A 340 -22.90 7.07 10.81
CA CYS A 340 -22.90 5.60 10.85
C CYS A 340 -23.01 5.01 12.27
N GLU A 341 -23.21 5.83 13.31
CA GLU A 341 -23.37 5.37 14.69
C GLU A 341 -24.64 4.56 14.93
#